data_AF-A0A417IPT2-F1
#
_entry.id   AF-A0A417IPT2-F1
#
_cell.length_a   1.000
_cell.length_b   1.000
_cell.length_c   1.000
_cell.angle_alpha   90.00
_cell.angle_beta   90.00
_cell.angle_gamma   90.00
#
_symmetry.space_group_name_H-M   'P 1'
#
loop_
_entity.id
_entity.type
_entity.pdbx_description
1 polymer ?
#
loop_
_entity_poly.entity_id
_entity_poly.type
_entity_poly.pdbx_seq_one_letter_code
_entity_poly.pdbx_strand_id
1 'polypeptide(L)'
;MLGMRGFYITKAEYDSIRKNLVSNNNQLIKIALQNLITKLEYGQRMNNVCSKDLCAVLYDVVQNDDYKIRKWAYHLIVYKQNRALVNRCIHNLKSGFEKDAENISWILAIVSRSYNSDMLHELYKKCPDTKISQQTYTLCSTLFSSNSNMLNAQEINHIVDGEDFLSKMWLTKVFGCNYNRQKKRDYSNLINANVMNSLLQDTSIQRYALWAFSTLEKVNVKVIEINPYDAKKLPSKSLAWYYTGLFKDENYIQENVDHIINILEDFLIYPQVVQMGILRGICSAHYPLGEMLYPIASAFLELDENDDKQLPLVILFIQILIDHEKESGEITKILKDYSDSTTCDELRRLLWYREGIITEESNMGIVINGNVGNIQNNEGISMANQNNILFYTESDSTLNPQSIQQDVNQIKEKVVAGEFDGYFEGENDELEALFEKVQYGFNSAKRSNVVKEKEVLELLSKVEVDLRELAHESKTDKKKSRFSDMLSKVSQICSISVNAPKLWPLLKDAVDFIKQFLHILEI
;
A
#
# COMPACT_ATOMS: atom_id res chain seq x y z
N MET A 1 0.17 7.42 -29.94
CA MET A 1 -0.80 6.68 -29.11
C MET A 1 -0.42 6.90 -27.66
N LEU A 2 -1.15 7.76 -26.94
CA LEU A 2 -0.95 7.95 -25.50
C LEU A 2 -1.45 6.69 -24.80
N GLY A 3 -0.52 5.89 -24.27
CA GLY A 3 -0.81 4.59 -23.69
C GLY A 3 -1.81 4.71 -22.53
N MET A 4 -2.88 3.91 -22.62
CA MET A 4 -3.78 3.62 -21.51
C MET A 4 -3.04 2.79 -20.44
N ARG A 5 -2.10 3.39 -19.70
CA ARG A 5 -1.58 2.82 -18.44
C ARG A 5 -2.26 3.52 -17.26
N GLY A 6 -2.83 2.74 -16.34
CA GLY A 6 -2.94 3.13 -14.93
C GLY A 6 -4.30 3.53 -14.34
N PHE A 7 -5.47 3.22 -14.93
CA PHE A 7 -6.73 3.47 -14.20
C PHE A 7 -6.92 2.53 -12.99
N TYR A 8 -6.21 1.39 -12.99
CA TYR A 8 -6.28 0.38 -11.95
C TYR A 8 -4.89 0.00 -11.45
N ILE A 9 -4.79 -0.25 -10.14
CA ILE A 9 -3.68 -0.98 -9.51
C ILE A 9 -3.86 -2.43 -9.92
N THR A 10 -2.92 -2.97 -10.68
CA THR A 10 -2.94 -4.35 -11.14
C THR A 10 -2.77 -5.32 -9.95
N LYS A 11 -3.15 -6.58 -10.14
CA LYS A 11 -2.94 -7.60 -9.12
C LYS A 11 -1.44 -7.78 -8.81
N ALA A 12 -0.60 -7.81 -9.85
CA ALA A 12 0.85 -7.96 -9.70
C ALA A 12 1.48 -6.81 -8.90
N GLU A 13 1.11 -5.56 -9.20
CA GLU A 13 1.54 -4.39 -8.40
C GLU A 13 1.07 -4.48 -6.95
N TYR A 14 -0.18 -4.89 -6.73
CA TYR A 14 -0.70 -5.07 -5.38
C TYR A 14 0.05 -6.17 -4.62
N ASP A 15 0.32 -7.32 -5.24
CA ASP A 15 1.05 -8.43 -4.62
C ASP A 15 2.45 -8.00 -4.18
N SER A 16 3.14 -7.18 -4.98
CA SER A 16 4.42 -6.58 -4.63
C SER A 16 4.32 -5.65 -3.41
N ILE A 17 3.33 -4.74 -3.40
CA ILE A 17 3.09 -3.84 -2.27
C ILE A 17 2.69 -4.63 -1.02
N ARG A 18 1.85 -5.64 -1.17
CA ARG A 18 1.32 -6.49 -0.09
C ARG A 18 2.45 -7.19 0.67
N LYS A 19 3.48 -7.68 -0.02
CA LYS A 19 4.65 -8.31 0.62
C LYS A 19 5.28 -7.38 1.67
N ASN A 20 5.44 -6.10 1.31
CA ASN A 20 6.00 -5.10 2.21
C ASN A 20 5.02 -4.71 3.33
N LEU A 21 3.71 -4.77 3.11
CA LEU A 21 2.69 -4.52 4.14
C LEU A 21 2.66 -5.58 5.24
N VAL A 22 3.02 -6.83 4.93
CA VAL A 22 3.07 -7.95 5.89
C VAL A 22 4.48 -8.24 6.41
N SER A 23 5.45 -7.35 6.12
CA SER A 23 6.82 -7.47 6.60
C SER A 23 6.92 -7.12 8.09
N ASN A 24 7.90 -7.71 8.78
CA ASN A 24 8.26 -7.29 10.15
C ASN A 24 9.07 -5.98 10.19
N ASN A 25 9.47 -5.43 9.02
CA ASN A 25 10.22 -4.17 8.95
C ASN A 25 9.27 -2.97 8.78
N ASN A 26 9.20 -2.13 9.81
CA ASN A 26 8.37 -0.92 9.82
C ASN A 26 8.66 0.05 8.66
N GLN A 27 9.90 0.14 8.16
CA GLN A 27 10.18 0.99 6.99
C GLN A 27 9.54 0.43 5.72
N LEU A 28 9.60 -0.89 5.51
CA LEU A 28 8.95 -1.54 4.36
C LEU A 28 7.43 -1.37 4.41
N ILE A 29 6.81 -1.59 5.59
CA ILE A 29 5.37 -1.35 5.78
C ILE A 29 5.01 0.09 5.43
N LYS A 30 5.79 1.06 5.95
CA LYS A 30 5.56 2.48 5.71
C LYS A 30 5.63 2.84 4.23
N ILE A 31 6.63 2.33 3.51
CA ILE A 31 6.80 2.59 2.06
C ILE A 31 5.62 2.00 1.30
N ALA A 32 5.19 0.79 1.64
CA ALA A 32 4.06 0.14 1.02
C ALA A 32 2.76 0.92 1.21
N LEU A 33 2.49 1.38 2.44
CA LEU A 33 1.35 2.25 2.75
C LEU A 33 1.40 3.55 1.96
N GLN A 34 2.56 4.23 1.94
CA GLN A 34 2.74 5.49 1.22
C GLN A 34 2.60 5.34 -0.29
N ASN A 35 3.14 4.26 -0.88
CA ASN A 35 3.01 3.95 -2.30
C ASN A 35 1.53 3.75 -2.66
N LEU A 36 0.82 2.94 -1.88
CA LEU A 36 -0.59 2.67 -2.14
C LEU A 36 -1.48 3.91 -1.97
N ILE A 37 -1.22 4.73 -0.95
CA ILE A 37 -1.89 6.03 -0.77
C ILE A 37 -1.64 6.92 -2.00
N THR A 38 -0.39 7.01 -2.45
CA THR A 38 -0.03 7.83 -3.62
C THR A 38 -0.77 7.38 -4.86
N LYS A 39 -0.82 6.07 -5.14
CA LYS A 39 -1.58 5.51 -6.27
C LYS A 39 -3.08 5.82 -6.17
N LEU A 40 -3.68 5.68 -4.99
CA LEU A 40 -5.09 6.04 -4.76
C LEU A 40 -5.34 7.55 -4.90
N GLU A 41 -4.41 8.38 -4.44
CA GLU A 41 -4.45 9.84 -4.59
C GLU A 41 -4.29 10.26 -6.05
N TYR A 42 -3.58 9.51 -6.90
CA TYR A 42 -3.59 9.73 -8.36
C TYR A 42 -4.88 9.22 -9.04
N GLY A 43 -5.83 8.69 -8.28
CA GLY A 43 -7.13 8.26 -8.78
C GLY A 43 -7.13 6.83 -9.33
N GLN A 44 -6.06 6.05 -9.12
CA GLN A 44 -6.05 4.64 -9.46
C GLN A 44 -7.04 3.87 -8.59
N ARG A 45 -7.66 2.84 -9.17
CA ARG A 45 -8.63 1.99 -8.46
C ARG A 45 -8.07 0.60 -8.21
N MET A 46 -8.51 -0.02 -7.12
CA MET A 46 -8.15 -1.40 -6.79
C MET A 46 -9.32 -2.33 -7.10
N ASN A 47 -9.04 -3.53 -7.62
CA ASN A 47 -10.09 -4.53 -7.79
C ASN A 47 -10.62 -5.03 -6.43
N ASN A 48 -11.81 -5.62 -6.42
CA ASN A 48 -12.48 -6.04 -5.19
C ASN A 48 -11.69 -7.10 -4.39
N VAL A 49 -10.99 -8.00 -5.07
CA VAL A 49 -10.23 -9.09 -4.42
C VAL A 49 -9.05 -8.52 -3.64
N CYS A 50 -8.23 -7.69 -4.28
CA CYS A 50 -7.12 -6.98 -3.64
C CYS A 50 -7.63 -6.02 -2.56
N SER A 51 -8.78 -5.38 -2.77
CA SER A 51 -9.34 -4.46 -1.78
C SER A 51 -9.82 -5.16 -0.50
N LYS A 52 -10.32 -6.39 -0.59
CA LYS A 52 -10.69 -7.19 0.59
C LYS A 52 -9.46 -7.60 1.38
N ASP A 53 -8.50 -8.25 0.70
CA ASP A 53 -7.23 -8.63 1.32
C ASP A 53 -6.51 -7.44 1.96
N LEU A 54 -6.51 -6.27 1.31
CA LEU A 54 -5.94 -5.06 1.91
C LEU A 54 -6.65 -4.65 3.20
N CYS A 55 -7.98 -4.71 3.25
CA CYS A 55 -8.71 -4.39 4.49
C CYS A 55 -8.34 -5.36 5.61
N ALA A 56 -8.17 -6.64 5.26
CA ALA A 56 -7.73 -7.65 6.20
C ALA A 56 -6.28 -7.41 6.67
N VAL A 57 -5.33 -7.12 5.78
CA VAL A 57 -3.95 -6.76 6.15
C VAL A 57 -3.92 -5.52 7.05
N LEU A 58 -4.69 -4.49 6.71
CA LEU A 58 -4.76 -3.26 7.51
C LEU A 58 -5.34 -3.46 8.90
N TYR A 59 -6.14 -4.52 9.11
CA TYR A 59 -6.69 -4.89 10.41
C TYR A 59 -5.58 -5.14 11.45
N ASP A 60 -4.46 -5.72 11.02
CA ASP A 60 -3.29 -5.97 11.88
C ASP A 60 -2.36 -4.76 11.92
N VAL A 61 -2.17 -4.07 10.79
CA VAL A 61 -1.25 -2.93 10.70
C VAL A 61 -1.68 -1.79 11.65
N VAL A 62 -2.99 -1.62 11.91
CA VAL A 62 -3.47 -0.66 12.92
C VAL A 62 -3.22 -1.07 14.37
N GLN A 63 -2.71 -2.28 14.62
CA GLN A 63 -2.21 -2.73 15.92
C GLN A 63 -0.68 -2.62 16.03
N ASN A 64 0.03 -2.14 14.99
CA ASN A 64 1.49 -1.99 15.04
C ASN A 64 1.90 -1.06 16.18
N ASP A 65 2.98 -1.40 16.90
CA ASP A 65 3.47 -0.64 18.05
C ASP A 65 3.92 0.79 17.68
N ASP A 66 4.45 0.98 16.47
CA ASP A 66 4.85 2.30 15.97
C ASP A 66 3.62 3.10 15.49
N TYR A 67 3.29 4.14 16.26
CA TYR A 67 2.20 5.05 15.96
C TYR A 67 2.30 5.71 14.58
N LYS A 68 3.51 5.84 14.00
CA LYS A 68 3.70 6.37 12.64
C LYS A 68 3.24 5.38 11.57
N ILE A 69 3.34 4.08 11.82
CA ILE A 69 2.81 3.04 10.93
C ILE A 69 1.28 3.07 10.99
N ARG A 70 0.72 3.09 12.21
CA ARG A 70 -0.72 3.23 12.41
C ARG A 70 -1.26 4.49 11.72
N LYS A 71 -0.53 5.60 11.77
CA LYS A 71 -0.89 6.82 11.06
C LYS A 71 -1.14 6.61 9.57
N TRP A 72 -0.17 6.01 8.88
CA TRP A 72 -0.28 5.75 7.45
C TRP A 72 -1.35 4.69 7.16
N ALA A 73 -1.58 3.74 8.07
CA ALA A 73 -2.70 2.81 7.97
C ALA A 73 -4.04 3.55 8.04
N TYR A 74 -4.25 4.44 9.02
CA TYR A 74 -5.49 5.22 9.11
C TYR A 74 -5.72 6.12 7.88
N HIS A 75 -4.66 6.75 7.37
CA HIS A 75 -4.73 7.48 6.09
C HIS A 75 -5.24 6.62 4.95
N LEU A 76 -4.86 5.34 4.89
CA LEU A 76 -5.28 4.43 3.83
C LEU A 76 -6.69 3.88 4.08
N ILE A 77 -7.05 3.61 5.34
CA ILE A 77 -8.35 3.06 5.76
C ILE A 77 -9.49 4.00 5.39
N VAL A 78 -9.29 5.32 5.47
CA VAL A 78 -10.35 6.29 5.11
C VAL A 78 -10.82 6.17 3.65
N TYR A 79 -9.99 5.58 2.78
CA TYR A 79 -10.33 5.27 1.38
C TYR A 79 -11.18 3.99 1.25
N LYS A 80 -11.35 3.23 2.32
CA LYS A 80 -12.02 1.92 2.36
C LYS A 80 -13.28 1.99 3.22
N GLN A 81 -14.34 1.31 2.77
CA GLN A 81 -15.61 1.19 3.50
C GLN A 81 -15.77 -0.23 4.04
N ASN A 82 -14.87 -0.63 4.96
CA ASN A 82 -14.92 -1.92 5.61
C ASN A 82 -15.35 -1.76 7.08
N ARG A 83 -16.47 -2.38 7.46
CA ARG A 83 -17.08 -2.22 8.80
C ARG A 83 -16.17 -2.74 9.92
N ALA A 84 -15.61 -3.93 9.75
CA ALA A 84 -14.70 -4.55 10.71
C ALA A 84 -13.49 -3.66 11.01
N LEU A 85 -12.90 -3.09 9.97
CA LEU A 85 -11.76 -2.20 10.09
C LEU A 85 -12.11 -0.88 10.79
N VAL A 86 -13.27 -0.30 10.49
CA VAL A 86 -13.76 0.90 11.19
C VAL A 86 -14.02 0.59 12.67
N ASN A 87 -14.62 -0.56 12.99
CA ASN A 87 -14.85 -1.00 14.37
C ASN A 87 -13.53 -1.18 15.13
N ARG A 88 -12.50 -1.76 14.49
CA ARG A 88 -11.15 -1.89 15.07
C ARG A 88 -10.53 -0.52 15.36
N CYS A 89 -10.67 0.46 14.46
CA CYS A 89 -10.23 1.83 14.72
C CYS A 89 -10.98 2.48 15.91
N ILE A 90 -12.30 2.28 16.00
CA ILE A 90 -13.10 2.75 17.15
C ILE A 90 -12.65 2.08 18.45
N HIS A 91 -12.36 0.78 18.41
CA HIS A 91 -11.85 0.05 19.57
C HIS A 91 -10.51 0.63 20.04
N ASN A 92 -9.56 0.87 19.12
CA ASN A 92 -8.27 1.49 19.42
C ASN A 92 -8.40 2.84 20.12
N LEU A 93 -9.39 3.64 19.72
CA LEU A 93 -9.71 4.91 20.36
C LEU A 93 -10.28 4.70 21.77
N LYS A 94 -11.29 3.83 21.91
CA LYS A 94 -12.00 3.60 23.20
C LYS A 94 -11.15 2.90 24.26
N SER A 95 -10.25 2.00 23.85
CA SER A 95 -9.35 1.29 24.75
C SER A 95 -8.19 2.17 25.26
N GLY A 96 -8.00 3.36 24.69
CA GLY A 96 -6.85 4.22 24.97
C GLY A 96 -5.55 3.72 24.34
N PHE A 97 -5.62 2.77 23.41
CA PHE A 97 -4.47 2.31 22.64
C PHE A 97 -3.93 3.43 21.74
N GLU A 98 -4.82 4.15 21.04
CA GLU A 98 -4.43 5.31 20.24
C GLU A 98 -4.41 6.58 21.09
N LYS A 99 -3.25 7.25 21.11
CA LYS A 99 -2.99 8.45 21.93
C LYS A 99 -2.48 9.64 21.13
N ASP A 100 -2.03 9.40 19.90
CA ASP A 100 -1.53 10.47 19.03
C ASP A 100 -2.70 11.28 18.46
N ALA A 101 -2.64 12.60 18.58
CA ALA A 101 -3.76 13.46 18.20
C ALA A 101 -4.00 13.49 16.68
N GLU A 102 -2.96 13.35 15.85
CA GLU A 102 -3.09 13.23 14.40
C GLU A 102 -3.82 11.92 14.08
N ASN A 103 -3.41 10.79 14.68
CA ASN A 103 -4.05 9.49 14.52
C ASN A 103 -5.52 9.49 14.95
N ILE A 104 -5.83 10.08 16.11
CA ILE A 104 -7.21 10.20 16.61
C ILE A 104 -8.07 10.99 15.63
N SER A 105 -7.53 12.09 15.06
CA SER A 105 -8.26 12.88 14.06
C SER A 105 -8.55 12.07 12.78
N TRP A 106 -7.65 11.14 12.39
CA TRP A 106 -7.90 10.22 11.29
C TRP A 106 -8.97 9.17 11.61
N ILE A 107 -8.99 8.63 12.83
CA ILE A 107 -10.06 7.73 13.26
C ILE A 107 -11.42 8.44 13.18
N LEU A 108 -11.51 9.70 13.61
CA LEU A 108 -12.73 10.51 13.48
C LEU A 108 -13.13 10.71 12.00
N ALA A 109 -12.16 10.96 11.11
CA ALA A 109 -12.39 11.04 9.68
C ALA A 109 -12.92 9.72 9.08
N ILE A 110 -12.34 8.57 9.47
CA ILE A 110 -12.79 7.23 9.08
C ILE A 110 -14.24 6.99 9.53
N VAL A 111 -14.56 7.32 10.77
CA VAL A 111 -15.90 7.13 11.33
C VAL A 111 -16.92 8.03 10.63
N SER A 112 -16.57 9.30 10.35
CA SER A 112 -17.47 10.27 9.72
C SER A 112 -18.01 9.84 8.36
N ARG A 113 -17.28 8.93 7.71
CA ARG A 113 -17.61 8.36 6.41
C ARG A 113 -18.59 7.19 6.50
N SER A 114 -18.53 6.43 7.60
CA SER A 114 -19.24 5.16 7.77
C SER A 114 -20.43 5.24 8.72
N TYR A 115 -20.49 6.27 9.57
CA TYR A 115 -21.51 6.43 10.61
C TYR A 115 -22.19 7.80 10.55
N ASN A 116 -23.36 7.91 11.19
CA ASN A 116 -24.13 9.15 11.28
C ASN A 116 -23.47 10.18 12.24
N SER A 117 -24.00 11.41 12.24
CA SER A 117 -23.47 12.52 13.03
C SER A 117 -23.51 12.27 14.54
N ASP A 118 -24.52 11.54 15.03
CA ASP A 118 -24.75 11.35 16.47
C ASP A 118 -23.68 10.43 17.06
N MET A 119 -23.41 9.29 16.41
CA MET A 119 -22.36 8.38 16.85
C MET A 119 -20.97 9.02 16.76
N LEU A 120 -20.73 9.80 15.70
CA LEU A 120 -19.48 10.53 15.55
C LEU A 120 -19.29 11.56 16.68
N HIS A 121 -20.34 12.30 17.05
CA HIS A 121 -20.30 13.26 18.15
C HIS A 121 -20.11 12.60 19.52
N GLU A 122 -20.74 11.44 19.75
CA GLU A 122 -20.51 10.66 20.96
C GLU A 122 -19.07 10.17 21.07
N LEU A 123 -18.47 9.74 19.97
CA LEU A 123 -17.07 9.32 19.92
C LEU A 123 -16.13 10.51 20.18
N TYR A 124 -16.40 11.66 19.56
CA TYR A 124 -15.66 12.89 19.79
C TYR A 124 -15.65 13.29 21.28
N LYS A 125 -16.81 13.24 21.95
CA LYS A 125 -16.93 13.53 23.39
C LYS A 125 -16.17 12.55 24.29
N LYS A 126 -15.95 11.33 23.82
CA LYS A 126 -15.27 10.25 24.55
C LYS A 126 -13.79 10.13 24.21
N CYS A 127 -13.28 10.95 23.29
CA CYS A 127 -11.84 11.04 23.08
C CYS A 127 -11.20 11.37 24.45
N PRO A 128 -10.24 10.56 24.93
CA PRO A 128 -9.48 10.89 26.13
C PRO A 128 -8.79 12.27 25.94
N ASP A 129 -8.24 12.88 27.00
CA ASP A 129 -7.72 14.27 27.12
C ASP A 129 -6.84 14.85 25.96
N THR A 130 -6.63 14.11 24.88
CA THR A 130 -6.25 14.60 23.55
C THR A 130 -7.12 15.77 23.08
N LYS A 131 -6.43 16.91 22.95
CA LYS A 131 -6.91 18.24 22.55
C LYS A 131 -7.41 18.31 21.10
N ILE A 132 -8.40 17.49 20.70
CA ILE A 132 -9.06 17.67 19.41
C ILE A 132 -10.01 18.86 19.52
N SER A 133 -9.63 19.98 18.89
CA SER A 133 -10.47 21.18 18.85
C SER A 133 -11.76 20.92 18.07
N GLN A 134 -12.80 21.70 18.36
CA GLN A 134 -14.03 21.67 17.56
C GLN A 134 -13.76 21.97 16.08
N GLN A 135 -12.78 22.82 15.78
CA GLN A 135 -12.36 23.13 14.41
C GLN A 135 -11.74 21.92 13.71
N THR A 136 -10.83 21.22 14.38
CA THR A 136 -10.21 19.98 13.86
C THR A 136 -11.29 18.93 13.61
N TYR A 137 -12.21 18.73 14.55
CA TYR A 137 -13.33 17.80 14.43
C TYR A 137 -14.21 18.12 13.20
N THR A 138 -14.56 19.39 13.01
CA THR A 138 -15.32 19.83 11.83
C THR A 138 -14.56 19.54 10.54
N LEU A 139 -13.27 19.85 10.48
CA LEU A 139 -12.46 19.65 9.27
C LEU A 139 -12.27 18.19 8.90
N CYS A 140 -11.87 17.34 9.86
CA CYS A 140 -11.61 15.93 9.60
C CYS A 140 -12.88 15.17 9.19
N SER A 141 -14.03 15.56 9.72
CA SER A 141 -15.33 15.00 9.33
C SER A 141 -15.85 15.56 8.00
N THR A 142 -15.44 16.77 7.62
CA THR A 142 -15.92 17.42 6.38
C THR A 142 -15.39 16.75 5.11
N LEU A 143 -14.15 16.27 5.07
CA LEU A 143 -13.58 15.74 3.82
C LEU A 143 -14.23 14.42 3.36
N PHE A 144 -14.60 13.56 4.31
CA PHE A 144 -15.04 12.18 4.01
C PHE A 144 -16.49 11.87 4.36
N SER A 145 -17.19 12.74 5.09
CA SER A 145 -18.61 12.57 5.33
C SER A 145 -19.44 12.62 4.04
N SER A 146 -20.62 12.01 4.08
CA SER A 146 -21.66 12.20 3.06
C SER A 146 -22.35 13.58 3.17
N ASN A 147 -22.21 14.24 4.33
CA ASN A 147 -22.84 15.53 4.60
C ASN A 147 -22.05 16.70 3.98
N SER A 148 -22.79 17.72 3.55
CA SER A 148 -22.26 18.96 2.98
C SER A 148 -22.06 20.01 4.07
N ASN A 149 -21.17 19.75 5.03
CA ASN A 149 -20.64 20.85 5.83
C ASN A 149 -19.77 21.67 4.88
N MET A 150 -20.16 22.91 4.57
CA MET A 150 -19.39 23.80 3.72
C MET A 150 -18.56 24.75 4.57
N LEU A 151 -17.24 24.67 4.44
CA LEU A 151 -16.33 25.69 4.95
C LEU A 151 -16.49 26.97 4.13
N ASN A 152 -16.40 28.13 4.78
CA ASN A 152 -16.37 29.43 4.12
C ASN A 152 -15.00 30.12 4.24
N ALA A 153 -14.81 31.22 3.50
CA ALA A 153 -13.54 31.95 3.46
C ALA A 153 -13.11 32.52 4.83
N GLN A 154 -14.06 32.96 5.66
CA GLN A 154 -13.74 33.49 6.99
C GLN A 154 -13.21 32.39 7.92
N GLU A 155 -13.83 31.21 7.87
CA GLU A 155 -13.38 30.05 8.64
C GLU A 155 -11.97 29.60 8.22
N ILE A 156 -11.70 29.59 6.91
CA ILE A 156 -10.37 29.24 6.38
C ILE A 156 -9.32 30.23 6.85
N ASN A 157 -9.57 31.54 6.75
CA ASN A 157 -8.62 32.55 7.22
C ASN A 157 -8.38 32.42 8.72
N HIS A 158 -9.44 32.17 9.51
CA HIS A 158 -9.30 31.95 10.94
C HIS A 158 -8.44 30.71 11.28
N ILE A 159 -8.51 29.64 10.49
CA ILE A 159 -7.65 28.46 10.65
C ILE A 159 -6.20 28.78 10.27
N VAL A 160 -5.98 29.51 9.16
CA VAL A 160 -4.64 29.89 8.68
C VAL A 160 -3.95 30.80 9.69
N ASP A 161 -4.67 31.77 10.25
CA ASP A 161 -4.16 32.73 11.23
C ASP A 161 -4.07 32.15 12.65
N GLY A 162 -4.76 31.04 12.92
CA GLY A 162 -4.82 30.40 14.24
C GLY A 162 -3.59 29.55 14.59
N GLU A 163 -3.52 29.08 15.83
CA GLU A 163 -2.40 28.25 16.33
C GLU A 163 -2.70 26.74 16.30
N ASP A 164 -3.89 26.32 15.85
CA ASP A 164 -4.28 24.92 15.84
C ASP A 164 -3.60 24.16 14.68
N PHE A 165 -2.48 23.51 15.02
CA PHE A 165 -1.71 22.66 14.13
C PHE A 165 -2.57 21.62 13.39
N LEU A 166 -3.50 20.94 14.06
CA LEU A 166 -4.28 19.88 13.42
C LEU A 166 -5.28 20.46 12.42
N SER A 167 -5.90 21.60 12.73
CA SER A 167 -6.77 22.29 11.78
C SER A 167 -6.01 22.74 10.53
N LYS A 168 -4.83 23.34 10.69
CA LYS A 168 -3.96 23.71 9.55
C LYS A 168 -3.53 22.48 8.74
N MET A 169 -3.17 21.38 9.40
CA MET A 169 -2.83 20.12 8.74
C MET A 169 -4.01 19.56 7.93
N TRP A 170 -5.22 19.55 8.49
CA TRP A 170 -6.41 19.09 7.77
C TRP A 170 -6.75 19.98 6.58
N LEU A 171 -6.48 21.28 6.65
CA LEU A 171 -6.64 22.20 5.52
C LEU A 171 -5.75 21.78 4.33
N THR A 172 -4.50 21.34 4.59
CA THR A 172 -3.63 20.80 3.53
C THR A 172 -4.15 19.47 2.99
N LYS A 173 -4.83 18.65 3.81
CA LYS A 173 -5.50 17.42 3.35
C LYS A 173 -6.67 17.70 2.43
N VAL A 174 -7.46 18.74 2.70
CA VAL A 174 -8.55 19.12 1.78
C VAL A 174 -8.01 19.57 0.43
N PHE A 175 -6.89 20.30 0.40
CA PHE A 175 -6.21 20.67 -0.85
C PHE A 175 -5.67 19.46 -1.62
N GLY A 176 -4.90 18.61 -0.92
CA GLY A 176 -4.13 17.54 -1.52
C GLY A 176 -4.90 16.25 -1.82
N CYS A 177 -6.06 16.03 -1.18
CA CYS A 177 -6.79 14.76 -1.29
C CYS A 177 -7.69 14.71 -2.53
N ASN A 178 -7.46 13.71 -3.39
CA ASN A 178 -8.25 13.46 -4.59
C ASN A 178 -9.40 12.46 -4.39
N TYR A 179 -9.65 12.05 -3.14
CA TYR A 179 -10.61 11.01 -2.82
C TYR A 179 -12.03 11.31 -3.33
N ASN A 180 -12.52 12.51 -3.02
CA ASN A 180 -13.85 12.96 -3.41
C ASN A 180 -13.70 14.13 -4.39
N ARG A 181 -13.73 13.81 -5.69
CA ARG A 181 -13.59 14.81 -6.76
C ARG A 181 -14.65 15.92 -6.68
N GLN A 182 -15.85 15.60 -6.17
CA GLN A 182 -16.90 16.61 -5.99
C GLN A 182 -16.50 17.59 -4.88
N LYS A 183 -16.17 17.09 -3.68
CA LYS A 183 -15.71 17.96 -2.57
C LYS A 183 -14.45 18.74 -2.93
N LYS A 184 -13.52 18.14 -3.67
CA LYS A 184 -12.34 18.86 -4.16
C LYS A 184 -12.71 20.03 -5.07
N ARG A 185 -13.70 19.86 -5.97
CA ARG A 185 -14.23 20.95 -6.81
C ARG A 185 -14.97 21.99 -5.99
N ASP A 186 -15.75 21.57 -5.00
CA ASP A 186 -16.50 22.48 -4.14
C ASP A 186 -15.56 23.40 -3.35
N TYR A 187 -14.41 22.88 -2.93
CA TYR A 187 -13.41 23.62 -2.15
C TYR A 187 -12.31 24.30 -2.97
N SER A 188 -12.16 24.02 -4.26
CA SER A 188 -10.99 24.50 -5.03
C SER A 188 -10.86 26.02 -5.09
N ASN A 189 -11.97 26.74 -5.02
CA ASN A 189 -11.96 28.21 -5.01
C ASN A 189 -11.58 28.78 -3.64
N LEU A 190 -11.89 28.05 -2.57
CA LEU A 190 -11.69 28.47 -1.19
C LEU A 190 -10.33 28.04 -0.64
N ILE A 191 -9.91 26.81 -0.94
CA ILE A 191 -8.66 26.19 -0.49
C ILE A 191 -7.81 25.99 -1.74
N ASN A 192 -6.99 26.99 -2.03
CA ASN A 192 -6.17 27.07 -3.24
C ASN A 192 -4.68 27.26 -2.90
N ALA A 193 -3.85 27.47 -3.93
CA ALA A 193 -2.41 27.63 -3.76
C ALA A 193 -2.01 28.79 -2.83
N ASN A 194 -2.77 29.90 -2.80
CA ASN A 194 -2.48 31.03 -1.92
C ASN A 194 -2.65 30.65 -0.44
N VAL A 195 -3.66 29.84 -0.14
CA VAL A 195 -3.86 29.29 1.21
C VAL A 195 -2.69 28.39 1.59
N MET A 196 -2.25 27.52 0.67
CA MET A 196 -1.08 26.66 0.90
C MET A 196 0.21 27.47 1.10
N ASN A 197 0.44 28.52 0.31
CA ASN A 197 1.59 29.41 0.46
C ASN A 197 1.56 30.20 1.78
N SER A 198 0.37 30.59 2.24
CA SER A 198 0.20 31.20 3.57
C SER A 198 0.63 30.22 4.67
N LEU A 199 0.26 28.94 4.55
CA LEU A 199 0.68 27.88 5.48
C LEU A 199 2.17 27.55 5.39
N LEU A 200 2.87 27.84 4.28
CA LEU A 200 4.32 27.63 4.16
C LEU A 200 5.14 28.53 5.10
N GLN A 201 4.57 29.66 5.51
CA GLN A 201 5.19 30.60 6.45
C GLN A 201 5.28 30.03 7.87
N ASP A 202 4.40 29.08 8.21
CA ASP A 202 4.43 28.38 9.48
C ASP A 202 5.35 27.14 9.37
N THR A 203 6.54 27.22 9.98
CA THR A 203 7.54 26.14 9.95
C THR A 203 7.03 24.80 10.48
N SER A 204 6.03 24.79 11.36
CA SER A 204 5.45 23.56 11.91
C SER A 204 4.57 22.83 10.90
N ILE A 205 3.93 23.58 9.99
CA ILE A 205 3.00 23.09 8.97
C ILE A 205 3.62 23.02 7.57
N GLN A 206 4.74 23.71 7.32
CA GLN A 206 5.40 23.80 6.03
C GLN A 206 5.54 22.44 5.32
N ARG A 207 5.93 21.38 6.04
CA ARG A 207 6.05 20.02 5.46
C ARG A 207 4.72 19.48 4.91
N TYR A 208 3.58 19.81 5.53
CA TYR A 208 2.26 19.34 5.11
C TYR A 208 1.71 20.15 3.94
N ALA A 209 2.02 21.45 3.87
CA ALA A 209 1.67 22.28 2.72
C ALA A 209 2.47 21.84 1.48
N LEU A 210 3.77 21.58 1.63
CA LEU A 210 4.61 21.02 0.56
C LEU A 210 4.15 19.61 0.15
N TRP A 211 3.81 18.76 1.11
CA TRP A 211 3.17 17.47 0.80
C TRP A 211 1.92 17.66 -0.06
N ALA A 212 1.05 18.61 0.29
CA ALA A 212 -0.21 18.83 -0.41
C ALA A 212 -0.01 19.35 -1.84
N PHE A 213 0.99 20.21 -2.09
CA PHE A 213 1.40 20.53 -3.46
C PHE A 213 1.92 19.29 -4.20
N SER A 214 2.72 18.47 -3.52
CA SER A 214 3.30 17.27 -4.12
C SER A 214 2.27 16.19 -4.46
N THR A 215 1.03 16.22 -3.95
CA THR A 215 0.00 15.24 -4.33
C THR A 215 -0.70 15.56 -5.66
N LEU A 216 -0.46 16.75 -6.22
CA LEU A 216 -1.00 17.10 -7.53
C LEU A 216 -0.38 16.17 -8.59
N GLU A 217 -1.21 15.76 -9.56
CA GLU A 217 -0.79 14.94 -10.70
C GLU A 217 0.21 15.72 -11.57
N LYS A 218 -0.05 17.02 -11.76
CA LYS A 218 0.85 17.96 -12.42
C LYS A 218 1.19 19.08 -11.43
N VAL A 219 2.46 19.21 -11.10
CA VAL A 219 2.98 20.27 -10.24
C VAL A 219 3.52 21.38 -11.11
N ASN A 220 3.26 22.63 -10.70
CA ASN A 220 3.94 23.81 -11.23
C ASN A 220 4.68 24.47 -10.07
N VAL A 221 6.01 24.33 -10.02
CA VAL A 221 6.80 24.84 -8.90
C VAL A 221 6.81 26.36 -8.84
N LYS A 222 6.51 27.06 -9.94
CA LYS A 222 6.39 28.53 -9.96
C LYS A 222 5.22 29.03 -9.12
N VAL A 223 4.25 28.17 -8.78
CA VAL A 223 3.11 28.49 -7.91
C VAL A 223 3.46 28.36 -6.41
N ILE A 224 4.53 27.61 -6.09
CA ILE A 224 5.02 27.45 -4.72
C ILE A 224 5.93 28.65 -4.44
N GLU A 225 5.65 29.42 -3.38
CA GLU A 225 6.41 30.63 -3.03
C GLU A 225 7.78 30.32 -2.37
N ILE A 226 8.56 29.45 -3.02
CA ILE A 226 9.91 29.08 -2.66
C ILE A 226 10.73 29.08 -3.94
N ASN A 227 11.83 29.84 -3.96
CA ASN A 227 12.77 29.78 -5.08
C ASN A 227 13.40 28.36 -5.11
N PRO A 228 13.33 27.63 -6.23
CA PRO A 228 13.90 26.29 -6.33
C PRO A 228 15.37 26.18 -5.89
N TYR A 229 16.20 27.19 -6.16
CA TYR A 229 17.61 27.19 -5.75
C TYR A 229 17.81 27.41 -4.25
N ASP A 230 16.82 28.01 -3.58
CA ASP A 230 16.81 28.21 -2.14
C ASP A 230 16.20 27.02 -1.38
N ALA A 231 15.55 26.08 -2.07
CA ALA A 231 14.88 24.95 -1.45
C ALA A 231 15.81 24.12 -0.55
N LYS A 232 17.10 24.01 -0.88
CA LYS A 232 18.10 23.32 -0.04
C LYS A 232 18.23 23.85 1.39
N LYS A 233 17.74 25.07 1.67
CA LYS A 233 17.71 25.68 3.01
C LYS A 233 16.54 25.16 3.86
N LEU A 234 15.59 24.44 3.27
CA LEU A 234 14.43 23.89 3.97
C LEU A 234 14.85 22.78 4.95
N PRO A 235 14.12 22.61 6.07
CA PRO A 235 14.27 21.43 6.92
C PRO A 235 14.09 20.13 6.11
N SER A 236 14.82 19.06 6.44
CA SER A 236 14.89 17.84 5.61
C SER A 236 13.52 17.23 5.25
N LYS A 237 12.54 17.29 6.17
CA LYS A 237 11.18 16.79 5.88
C LYS A 237 10.41 17.67 4.90
N SER A 238 10.60 18.98 4.96
CA SER A 238 10.03 19.94 4.01
C SER A 238 10.71 19.80 2.66
N LEU A 239 12.06 19.74 2.65
CA LEU A 239 12.85 19.55 1.44
C LEU A 239 12.48 18.27 0.69
N ALA A 240 12.27 17.16 1.41
CA ALA A 240 11.82 15.90 0.83
C ALA A 240 10.53 16.07 0.00
N TRP A 241 9.52 16.73 0.56
CA TRP A 241 8.25 16.94 -0.15
C TRP A 241 8.34 18.00 -1.24
N TYR A 242 9.18 19.03 -1.05
CA TYR A 242 9.47 19.98 -2.12
C TYR A 242 10.07 19.27 -3.33
N TYR A 243 11.09 18.44 -3.13
CA TYR A 243 11.70 17.66 -4.22
C TYR A 243 10.74 16.63 -4.82
N THR A 244 9.88 15.98 -4.02
CA THR A 244 8.81 15.16 -4.60
C THR A 244 7.93 15.94 -5.59
N GLY A 245 7.62 17.21 -5.30
CA GLY A 245 6.87 18.07 -6.22
C GLY A 245 7.71 18.58 -7.40
N LEU A 246 8.97 18.97 -7.16
CA LEU A 246 9.90 19.50 -8.17
C LEU A 246 10.13 18.50 -9.30
N PHE A 247 10.39 17.24 -8.95
CA PHE A 247 10.61 16.15 -9.91
C PHE A 247 9.32 15.72 -10.64
N LYS A 248 8.19 16.42 -10.46
CA LYS A 248 6.97 16.24 -11.27
C LYS A 248 6.73 17.38 -12.25
N ASP A 249 7.44 18.50 -12.11
CA ASP A 249 7.30 19.64 -13.01
C ASP A 249 8.24 19.47 -14.21
N GLU A 250 7.74 18.77 -15.24
CA GLU A 250 8.48 18.50 -16.48
C GLU A 250 9.03 19.78 -17.12
N ASN A 251 8.25 20.87 -17.11
CA ASN A 251 8.68 22.14 -17.70
C ASN A 251 9.86 22.72 -16.94
N TYR A 252 9.81 22.71 -15.60
CA TYR A 252 10.91 23.20 -14.79
C TYR A 252 12.19 22.39 -15.03
N ILE A 253 12.07 21.07 -15.10
CA ILE A 253 13.21 20.17 -15.33
C ILE A 253 13.87 20.44 -16.68
N GLN A 254 13.07 20.54 -17.75
CA GLN A 254 13.57 20.82 -19.09
C GLN A 254 14.22 22.22 -19.19
N GLU A 255 13.67 23.21 -18.49
CA GLU A 255 14.22 24.58 -18.46
C GLU A 255 15.49 24.70 -17.59
N ASN A 256 15.73 23.78 -16.65
CA ASN A 256 16.76 23.92 -15.60
C ASN A 256 17.57 22.62 -15.38
N VAL A 257 17.94 21.94 -16.47
CA VAL A 257 18.65 20.64 -16.42
C VAL A 257 19.87 20.68 -15.49
N ASP A 258 20.73 21.69 -15.61
CA ASP A 258 21.93 21.83 -14.76
C ASP A 258 21.59 21.83 -13.27
N HIS A 259 20.51 22.49 -12.86
CA HIS A 259 20.10 22.52 -11.45
C HIS A 259 19.63 21.14 -10.99
N ILE A 260 18.89 20.42 -11.84
CA ILE A 260 18.41 19.07 -11.53
C ILE A 260 19.58 18.08 -11.44
N ILE A 261 20.55 18.15 -12.35
CA ILE A 261 21.75 17.31 -12.31
C ILE A 261 22.54 17.56 -11.02
N ASN A 262 22.76 18.83 -10.63
CA ASN A 262 23.42 19.15 -9.36
C ASN A 262 22.68 18.53 -8.14
N ILE A 263 21.34 18.53 -8.13
CA ILE A 263 20.57 17.89 -7.05
C ILE A 263 20.80 16.37 -7.03
N LEU A 264 20.90 15.73 -8.20
CA LEU A 264 21.11 14.28 -8.30
C LEU A 264 22.56 13.87 -8.00
N GLU A 265 23.54 14.70 -8.34
CA GLU A 265 24.94 14.49 -7.97
C GLU A 265 25.14 14.56 -6.45
N ASP A 266 24.43 15.47 -5.78
CA ASP A 266 24.42 15.60 -4.31
C ASP A 266 23.57 14.50 -3.61
N PHE A 267 22.98 13.56 -4.36
CA PHE A 267 21.99 12.60 -3.83
C PHE A 267 22.47 11.87 -2.56
N LEU A 268 23.68 11.30 -2.59
CA LEU A 268 24.24 10.53 -1.47
C LEU A 268 24.60 11.40 -0.25
N ILE A 269 24.74 12.72 -0.43
CA ILE A 269 25.04 13.67 0.65
C ILE A 269 23.77 14.01 1.44
N TYR A 270 22.61 13.95 0.79
CA TYR A 270 21.36 14.29 1.44
C TYR A 270 20.97 13.30 2.54
N PRO A 271 20.29 13.77 3.62
CA PRO A 271 19.66 12.88 4.57
C PRO A 271 18.67 11.95 3.87
N GLN A 272 18.60 10.69 4.31
CA GLN A 272 17.76 9.66 3.69
C GLN A 272 16.30 10.08 3.44
N VAL A 273 15.70 10.88 4.32
CA VAL A 273 14.32 11.37 4.11
C VAL A 273 14.19 12.22 2.84
N VAL A 274 15.23 12.97 2.48
CA VAL A 274 15.29 13.80 1.27
C VAL A 274 15.56 12.94 0.05
N GLN A 275 16.48 11.97 0.14
CA GLN A 275 16.70 10.96 -0.90
C GLN A 275 15.39 10.26 -1.28
N MET A 276 14.62 9.80 -0.29
CA MET A 276 13.29 9.22 -0.51
C MET A 276 12.29 10.20 -1.16
N GLY A 277 12.42 11.50 -0.89
CA GLY A 277 11.59 12.55 -1.49
C GLY A 277 11.90 12.76 -2.98
N ILE A 278 13.19 12.77 -3.34
CA ILE A 278 13.68 12.84 -4.72
C ILE A 278 13.19 11.62 -5.49
N LEU A 279 13.50 10.41 -5.02
CA LEU A 279 13.11 9.17 -5.71
C LEU A 279 11.60 9.06 -5.90
N ARG A 280 10.80 9.44 -4.88
CA ARG A 280 9.33 9.44 -5.01
C ARG A 280 8.82 10.38 -6.11
N GLY A 281 9.46 11.54 -6.27
CA GLY A 281 9.14 12.46 -7.35
C GLY A 281 9.44 11.83 -8.72
N ILE A 282 10.64 11.24 -8.86
CA ILE A 282 11.08 10.57 -10.09
C ILE A 282 10.21 9.36 -10.42
N CYS A 283 9.84 8.51 -9.45
CA CYS A 283 8.90 7.40 -9.64
C CYS A 283 7.52 7.85 -10.17
N SER A 284 7.17 9.14 -9.99
CA SER A 284 5.91 9.70 -10.48
C SER A 284 6.08 10.46 -11.81
N ALA A 285 7.29 10.48 -12.38
CA ALA A 285 7.58 11.14 -13.65
C ALA A 285 6.91 10.41 -14.82
N HIS A 286 6.38 11.19 -15.75
CA HIS A 286 5.77 10.68 -16.99
C HIS A 286 6.53 11.17 -18.23
N TYR A 287 7.78 11.58 -18.04
CA TYR A 287 8.67 12.15 -19.05
C TYR A 287 9.97 11.32 -19.15
N PRO A 288 10.68 11.35 -20.30
CA PRO A 288 11.98 10.70 -20.42
C PRO A 288 13.02 11.30 -19.46
N LEU A 289 13.78 10.46 -18.76
CA LEU A 289 14.75 10.93 -17.78
C LEU A 289 16.00 11.53 -18.42
N GLY A 290 16.37 11.10 -19.64
CA GLY A 290 17.46 11.72 -20.40
C GLY A 290 18.77 11.82 -19.61
N GLU A 291 19.31 13.03 -19.48
CA GLU A 291 20.57 13.29 -18.77
C GLU A 291 20.55 12.92 -17.28
N MET A 292 19.36 12.83 -16.66
CA MET A 292 19.23 12.40 -15.26
C MET A 292 19.56 10.92 -15.05
N LEU A 293 19.54 10.10 -16.12
CA LEU A 293 19.79 8.66 -16.02
C LEU A 293 21.18 8.34 -15.47
N TYR A 294 22.20 9.09 -15.88
CA TYR A 294 23.57 8.87 -15.45
C TYR A 294 23.76 9.07 -13.94
N PRO A 295 23.41 10.22 -13.33
CA PRO A 295 23.55 10.39 -11.88
C PRO A 295 22.59 9.47 -11.09
N ILE A 296 21.42 9.12 -11.62
CA ILE A 296 20.52 8.12 -11.00
C ILE A 296 21.19 6.74 -10.95
N ALA A 297 21.73 6.26 -12.07
CA ALA A 297 22.42 4.98 -12.14
C ALA A 297 23.68 4.95 -11.25
N SER A 298 24.46 6.03 -11.26
CA SER A 298 25.64 6.19 -10.40
C SER A 298 25.27 6.11 -8.92
N ALA A 299 24.25 6.85 -8.48
CA ALA A 299 23.78 6.82 -7.11
C ALA A 299 23.25 5.43 -6.69
N PHE A 300 22.58 4.71 -7.59
CA PHE A 300 22.10 3.36 -7.34
C PHE A 300 23.23 2.36 -7.06
N LEU A 301 24.33 2.43 -7.83
CA LEU A 301 25.45 1.50 -7.70
C LEU A 301 26.24 1.65 -6.38
N GLU A 302 26.09 2.78 -5.69
CA GLU A 302 26.73 3.06 -4.41
C GLU A 302 25.90 2.60 -3.19
N LEU A 303 24.67 2.13 -3.40
CA LEU A 303 23.80 1.67 -2.32
C LEU A 303 24.04 0.19 -1.98
N ASP A 304 23.96 -0.12 -0.68
CA ASP A 304 24.06 -1.49 -0.17
C ASP A 304 22.66 -2.09 0.06
N GLU A 305 22.33 -3.17 -0.66
CA GLU A 305 21.07 -3.91 -0.49
C GLU A 305 20.94 -4.60 0.87
N ASN A 306 22.07 -4.86 1.55
CA ASN A 306 22.09 -5.54 2.84
C ASN A 306 21.95 -4.57 4.02
N ASP A 307 22.03 -3.26 3.78
CA ASP A 307 21.72 -2.25 4.80
C ASP A 307 20.21 -2.04 4.83
N ASP A 308 19.55 -2.52 5.90
CA ASP A 308 18.11 -2.36 6.16
C ASP A 308 17.63 -0.91 6.02
N LYS A 309 18.50 0.08 6.28
CA LYS A 309 18.16 1.48 6.08
C LYS A 309 18.12 1.83 4.60
N GLN A 310 19.06 1.33 3.81
CA GLN A 310 19.20 1.67 2.39
C GLN A 310 18.31 0.85 1.47
N LEU A 311 17.92 -0.37 1.86
CA LEU A 311 17.03 -1.24 1.11
C LEU A 311 15.77 -0.51 0.54
N PRO A 312 15.06 0.33 1.31
CA PRO A 312 14.06 1.28 0.80
C PRO A 312 14.42 2.08 -0.46
N LEU A 313 15.63 2.64 -0.50
CA LEU A 313 16.14 3.44 -1.61
C LEU A 313 16.41 2.54 -2.81
N VAL A 314 17.07 1.40 -2.58
CA VAL A 314 17.36 0.40 -3.61
C VAL A 314 16.07 -0.06 -4.29
N ILE A 315 15.02 -0.35 -3.52
CA ILE A 315 13.68 -0.70 -4.03
C ILE A 315 13.13 0.38 -4.98
N LEU A 316 13.19 1.65 -4.57
CA LEU A 316 12.68 2.75 -5.40
C LEU A 316 13.53 2.99 -6.65
N PHE A 317 14.85 2.87 -6.55
CA PHE A 317 15.74 2.96 -7.71
C PHE A 317 15.42 1.87 -8.73
N ILE A 318 15.28 0.62 -8.30
CA ILE A 318 14.92 -0.47 -9.21
C ILE A 318 13.58 -0.18 -9.91
N GLN A 319 12.58 0.35 -9.19
CA GLN A 319 11.31 0.74 -9.80
C GLN A 319 11.50 1.81 -10.89
N ILE A 320 12.27 2.87 -10.61
CA ILE A 320 12.59 3.92 -11.58
C ILE A 320 13.30 3.32 -12.80
N LEU A 321 14.33 2.51 -12.58
CA LEU A 321 15.11 1.90 -13.65
C LEU A 321 14.24 0.98 -14.52
N ILE A 322 13.32 0.22 -13.93
CA ILE A 322 12.35 -0.62 -14.66
C ILE A 322 11.44 0.26 -15.53
N ASP A 323 10.87 1.32 -14.96
CA ASP A 323 9.93 2.19 -15.68
C ASP A 323 10.59 2.92 -16.87
N HIS A 324 11.89 3.18 -16.76
CA HIS A 324 12.69 3.91 -17.77
C HIS A 324 13.67 3.02 -18.54
N GLU A 325 13.55 1.69 -18.46
CA GLU A 325 14.50 0.75 -19.05
C GLU A 325 14.70 0.98 -20.56
N LYS A 326 13.62 1.28 -21.28
CA LYS A 326 13.63 1.46 -22.74
C LYS A 326 14.40 2.69 -23.19
N GLU A 327 14.77 3.58 -22.28
CA GLU A 327 15.48 4.82 -22.58
C GLU A 327 16.99 4.61 -22.77
N SER A 328 17.57 3.56 -22.18
CA SER A 328 19.01 3.31 -22.26
C SER A 328 19.37 1.83 -22.15
N GLY A 329 20.18 1.35 -23.09
CA GLY A 329 20.73 -0.02 -23.03
C GLY A 329 21.66 -0.26 -21.83
N GLU A 330 22.20 0.80 -21.22
CA GLU A 330 22.97 0.71 -19.99
C GLU A 330 22.08 0.36 -18.79
N ILE A 331 20.87 0.91 -18.72
CA ILE A 331 19.88 0.54 -17.69
C ILE A 331 19.45 -0.92 -17.86
N THR A 332 19.18 -1.34 -19.10
CA THR A 332 18.89 -2.75 -19.41
C THR A 332 20.00 -3.67 -18.89
N LYS A 333 21.26 -3.27 -19.06
CA LYS A 333 22.41 -4.01 -18.55
C LYS A 333 22.47 -4.00 -17.02
N ILE A 334 22.35 -2.84 -16.38
CA ILE A 334 22.35 -2.70 -14.91
C ILE A 334 21.27 -3.59 -14.29
N LEU A 335 20.03 -3.52 -14.80
CA LEU A 335 18.93 -4.34 -14.29
C LEU A 335 19.18 -5.84 -14.46
N LYS A 336 19.79 -6.25 -15.57
CA LYS A 336 20.15 -7.65 -15.81
C LYS A 336 21.26 -8.11 -14.86
N ASP A 337 22.36 -7.38 -14.79
CA ASP A 337 23.51 -7.69 -13.94
C ASP A 337 23.07 -7.74 -12.46
N TYR A 338 22.19 -6.82 -12.05
CA TYR A 338 21.64 -6.81 -10.70
C TYR A 338 20.69 -7.99 -10.45
N SER A 339 19.83 -8.34 -11.42
CA SER A 339 18.96 -9.52 -11.32
C SER A 339 19.73 -10.83 -11.15
N ASP A 340 20.89 -10.93 -11.78
CA ASP A 340 21.76 -12.11 -11.71
C ASP A 340 22.57 -12.16 -10.39
N SER A 341 22.77 -11.02 -9.72
CA SER A 341 23.71 -10.91 -8.58
C SER A 341 23.04 -10.64 -7.22
N THR A 342 21.86 -10.03 -7.17
CA THR A 342 21.20 -9.71 -5.91
C THR A 342 20.90 -10.97 -5.11
N THR A 343 21.16 -10.91 -3.80
CA THR A 343 20.78 -11.96 -2.84
C THR A 343 19.53 -11.57 -2.06
N CYS A 344 19.09 -10.31 -2.19
CA CYS A 344 17.91 -9.78 -1.53
C CYS A 344 16.63 -10.28 -2.19
N ASP A 345 15.84 -10.98 -1.39
CA ASP A 345 14.60 -11.63 -1.79
C ASP A 345 13.49 -10.64 -2.21
N GLU A 346 13.50 -9.43 -1.68
CA GLU A 346 12.65 -8.29 -2.09
C GLU A 346 13.01 -7.81 -3.49
N LEU A 347 14.30 -7.67 -3.79
CA LEU A 347 14.79 -7.08 -5.04
C LEU A 347 14.69 -8.06 -6.21
N ARG A 348 15.03 -9.34 -5.98
CA ARG A 348 14.81 -10.41 -6.97
C ARG A 348 13.36 -10.44 -7.46
N ARG A 349 12.40 -10.27 -6.54
CA ARG A 349 10.97 -10.27 -6.89
C ARG A 349 10.61 -9.04 -7.74
N LEU A 350 11.07 -7.85 -7.37
CA LEU A 350 10.85 -6.64 -8.16
C LEU A 350 11.40 -6.76 -9.60
N LEU A 351 12.59 -7.31 -9.75
CA LEU A 351 13.24 -7.52 -11.04
C LEU A 351 12.58 -8.64 -11.85
N TRP A 352 12.04 -9.67 -11.19
CA TRP A 352 11.25 -10.70 -11.85
C TRP A 352 9.94 -10.15 -12.45
N TYR A 353 9.27 -9.20 -11.78
CA TYR A 353 8.06 -8.55 -12.34
C TYR A 353 8.34 -7.83 -13.66
N ARG A 354 9.54 -7.22 -13.81
CA ARG A 354 9.99 -6.63 -15.08
C ARG A 354 10.02 -7.66 -16.20
N GLU A 355 10.54 -8.87 -15.95
CA GLU A 355 10.58 -9.94 -16.97
C GLU A 355 9.17 -10.42 -17.38
N GLY A 356 8.22 -10.45 -16.43
CA GLY A 356 6.81 -10.71 -16.68
C GLY A 356 6.10 -9.65 -17.53
N ILE A 357 6.41 -8.37 -17.31
CA ILE A 357 5.84 -7.25 -18.08
C ILE A 357 6.37 -7.24 -19.54
N ILE A 358 7.68 -7.51 -19.73
CA ILE A 358 8.30 -7.60 -21.06
C ILE A 358 7.68 -8.74 -21.89
N THR A 359 7.35 -9.86 -21.24
CA THR A 359 6.70 -11.01 -21.90
C THR A 359 5.22 -10.76 -22.21
N GLU A 360 4.50 -9.92 -21.46
CA GLU A 360 3.14 -9.51 -21.80
C GLU A 360 3.09 -8.48 -22.95
N GLU A 361 4.00 -7.50 -22.97
CA GLU A 361 4.06 -6.49 -24.05
C GLU A 361 4.49 -7.07 -25.40
N SER A 362 5.36 -8.08 -25.42
CA SER A 362 5.76 -8.77 -26.66
C SER A 362 4.63 -9.61 -27.26
N ASN A 363 3.71 -10.12 -26.44
CA ASN A 363 2.52 -10.87 -26.88
C ASN A 363 1.35 -9.98 -27.34
N MET A 364 1.41 -8.67 -27.07
CA MET A 364 0.45 -7.67 -27.56
C MET A 364 0.83 -7.08 -28.93
N GLY A 365 1.87 -7.64 -29.58
CA GLY A 365 2.21 -7.35 -30.98
C GLY A 365 1.05 -7.68 -31.91
N ILE A 366 0.53 -6.65 -32.58
CA ILE A 366 -0.67 -6.68 -33.42
C ILE A 366 -0.57 -7.76 -34.50
N VAL A 367 -1.41 -8.80 -34.43
CA VAL A 367 -1.77 -9.60 -35.60
C VAL A 367 -2.88 -8.85 -36.34
N ILE A 368 -2.51 -8.04 -37.35
CA ILE A 368 -3.47 -7.51 -38.31
C ILE A 368 -3.85 -8.66 -39.24
N ASN A 369 -4.87 -9.44 -38.86
CA ASN A 369 -5.57 -10.27 -39.83
C ASN A 369 -6.69 -9.42 -40.43
N GLY A 370 -6.45 -8.96 -41.67
CA GLY A 370 -7.48 -8.35 -42.48
C GLY A 370 -8.59 -9.36 -42.76
N ASN A 371 -9.73 -9.22 -42.07
CA ASN A 371 -11.05 -9.37 -42.67
C ASN A 371 -12.14 -8.84 -41.73
N VAL A 372 -13.11 -8.21 -42.36
CA VAL A 372 -14.14 -7.33 -41.81
C VAL A 372 -15.22 -8.11 -41.06
N GLY A 373 -15.63 -7.60 -39.90
CA GLY A 373 -16.97 -7.79 -39.34
C GLY A 373 -17.16 -9.00 -38.41
N ASN A 374 -16.89 -8.81 -37.11
CA ASN A 374 -17.76 -9.15 -35.98
C ASN A 374 -16.97 -9.02 -34.67
N ILE A 375 -17.30 -8.00 -33.86
CA ILE A 375 -16.82 -7.89 -32.48
C ILE A 375 -17.72 -8.78 -31.63
N GLN A 376 -17.29 -10.03 -31.43
CA GLN A 376 -17.70 -10.83 -30.28
C GLN A 376 -16.58 -10.75 -29.25
N ASN A 377 -16.88 -10.26 -28.05
CA ASN A 377 -16.01 -10.38 -26.88
C ASN A 377 -15.92 -11.85 -26.51
N ASN A 378 -15.02 -12.59 -27.16
CA ASN A 378 -14.58 -13.87 -26.67
C ASN A 378 -13.42 -13.62 -25.71
N GLU A 379 -13.64 -13.96 -24.44
CA GLU A 379 -12.57 -14.30 -23.49
C GLU A 379 -11.84 -15.53 -24.07
N GLY A 380 -10.92 -15.26 -25.00
CA GLY A 380 -10.09 -16.27 -25.63
C GLY A 380 -9.06 -16.77 -24.62
N ILE A 381 -9.21 -18.03 -24.23
CA ILE A 381 -8.18 -18.83 -23.56
C ILE A 381 -6.90 -18.75 -24.41
N SER A 382 -5.97 -17.90 -23.98
CA SER A 382 -4.65 -17.80 -24.58
C SER A 382 -3.74 -18.81 -23.89
N MET A 383 -3.31 -19.82 -24.65
CA MET A 383 -2.28 -20.78 -24.24
C MET A 383 -0.99 -20.01 -23.93
N ALA A 384 -0.73 -19.79 -22.64
CA ALA A 384 0.53 -19.26 -22.15
C ALA A 384 1.66 -20.22 -22.54
N ASN A 385 2.56 -19.76 -23.42
CA ASN A 385 3.79 -20.45 -23.70
C ASN A 385 4.59 -20.61 -22.40
N GLN A 386 5.09 -21.83 -22.22
CA GLN A 386 5.87 -22.29 -21.09
C GLN A 386 7.14 -21.44 -20.93
N ASN A 387 7.11 -20.41 -20.08
CA ASN A 387 8.30 -19.82 -19.49
C ASN A 387 8.01 -19.48 -18.02
N ASN A 388 8.47 -20.40 -17.17
CA ASN A 388 8.70 -20.35 -15.73
C ASN A 388 8.11 -19.17 -14.93
N ILE A 389 6.87 -19.36 -14.46
CA ILE A 389 6.37 -18.68 -13.27
C ILE A 389 7.15 -19.19 -12.06
N LEU A 390 8.07 -18.36 -11.57
CA LEU A 390 8.98 -18.66 -10.46
C LEU A 390 8.53 -17.89 -9.21
N PHE A 391 7.39 -18.26 -8.64
CA PHE A 391 7.10 -17.93 -7.24
C PHE A 391 7.96 -18.87 -6.38
N TYR A 392 8.84 -18.27 -5.56
CA TYR A 392 9.75 -18.92 -4.61
C TYR A 392 10.86 -19.75 -5.25
N THR A 393 11.92 -19.07 -5.64
CA THR A 393 13.30 -19.60 -5.65
C THR A 393 14.10 -18.54 -4.91
N GLU A 394 14.57 -18.75 -3.69
CA GLU A 394 15.37 -19.89 -3.27
C GLU A 394 14.75 -20.63 -2.10
N SER A 395 15.08 -21.91 -2.03
CA SER A 395 14.87 -22.73 -0.86
C SER A 395 15.49 -22.05 0.36
N ASP A 396 14.64 -21.50 1.23
CA ASP A 396 14.92 -21.55 2.65
C ASP A 396 15.08 -23.05 2.95
N SER A 397 16.32 -23.50 3.08
CA SER A 397 16.66 -24.92 3.30
C SER A 397 16.08 -25.50 4.61
N THR A 398 15.29 -24.68 5.31
CA THR A 398 14.55 -24.89 6.55
C THR A 398 13.04 -25.08 6.35
N LEU A 399 12.47 -24.68 5.21
CA LEU A 399 11.04 -24.74 4.92
C LEU A 399 10.63 -26.15 4.48
N ASN A 400 10.18 -26.95 5.45
CA ASN A 400 9.77 -28.34 5.25
C ASN A 400 8.23 -28.45 5.29
N PRO A 401 7.56 -29.01 4.27
CA PRO A 401 6.10 -29.23 4.30
C PRO A 401 5.66 -30.10 5.50
N GLN A 402 6.54 -30.95 6.04
CA GLN A 402 6.26 -31.75 7.23
C GLN A 402 6.20 -30.88 8.50
N SER A 403 7.01 -29.83 8.63
CA SER A 403 6.92 -28.93 9.80
C SER A 403 5.64 -28.10 9.75
N ILE A 404 5.28 -27.59 8.57
CA ILE A 404 3.99 -26.91 8.33
C ILE A 404 2.83 -27.87 8.66
N GLN A 405 2.93 -29.13 8.23
CA GLN A 405 1.90 -30.12 8.53
C GLN A 405 1.78 -30.41 10.04
N GLN A 406 2.91 -30.51 10.76
CA GLN A 406 2.92 -30.68 12.21
C GLN A 406 2.24 -29.49 12.90
N ASP A 407 2.56 -28.27 12.48
CA ASP A 407 1.91 -27.05 12.97
C ASP A 407 0.40 -27.07 12.77
N VAL A 408 -0.06 -27.41 11.55
CA VAL A 408 -1.49 -27.52 11.23
C VAL A 408 -2.18 -28.57 12.10
N ASN A 409 -1.53 -29.72 12.31
CA ASN A 409 -2.08 -30.79 13.14
C ASN A 409 -2.14 -30.39 14.62
N GLN A 410 -1.12 -29.71 15.16
CA GLN A 410 -1.13 -29.17 16.53
C GLN A 410 -2.25 -28.15 16.72
N ILE A 411 -2.42 -27.22 15.77
CA ILE A 411 -3.52 -26.24 15.81
C ILE A 411 -4.86 -26.99 15.82
N LYS A 412 -5.02 -27.99 14.94
CA LYS A 412 -6.25 -28.78 14.85
C LYS A 412 -6.55 -29.51 16.16
N GLU A 413 -5.57 -30.15 16.80
CA GLU A 413 -5.74 -30.83 18.08
C GLU A 413 -6.24 -29.88 19.16
N LYS A 414 -5.66 -28.68 19.25
CA LYS A 414 -6.09 -27.64 20.20
C LYS A 414 -7.49 -27.10 19.90
N VAL A 415 -7.86 -26.94 18.62
CA VAL A 415 -9.24 -26.57 18.21
C VAL A 415 -10.23 -27.65 18.65
N VAL A 416 -9.92 -28.93 18.44
CA VAL A 416 -10.78 -30.05 18.85
C VAL A 416 -10.87 -30.17 20.36
N ALA A 417 -9.78 -29.88 21.08
CA ALA A 417 -9.73 -29.85 22.54
C ALA A 417 -10.49 -28.66 23.17
N GLY A 418 -10.93 -27.70 22.34
CA GLY A 418 -11.68 -26.52 22.78
C GLY A 418 -10.83 -25.40 23.37
N GLU A 419 -9.50 -25.46 23.20
CA GLU A 419 -8.57 -24.45 23.75
C GLU A 419 -8.76 -23.05 23.14
N PHE A 420 -9.37 -22.99 21.95
CA PHE A 420 -9.60 -21.75 21.20
C PHE A 420 -11.08 -21.35 21.12
N ASP A 421 -11.93 -21.90 21.98
CA ASP A 421 -13.38 -21.69 21.94
C ASP A 421 -13.77 -20.21 21.93
N GLY A 422 -13.09 -19.39 22.74
CA GLY A 422 -13.32 -17.95 22.81
C GLY A 422 -13.10 -17.20 21.49
N TYR A 423 -12.27 -17.72 20.56
CA TYR A 423 -12.06 -17.11 19.24
C TYR A 423 -13.21 -17.39 18.27
N PHE A 424 -14.01 -18.45 18.51
CA PHE A 424 -15.12 -18.85 17.64
C PHE A 424 -16.50 -18.42 18.16
N GLU A 425 -16.55 -17.72 19.29
CA GLU A 425 -17.77 -17.17 19.88
C GLU A 425 -18.15 -15.82 19.22
N GLY A 426 -19.43 -15.68 18.87
CA GLY A 426 -19.99 -14.42 18.34
C GLY A 426 -19.60 -14.05 16.91
N GLU A 427 -19.92 -12.81 16.54
CA GLU A 427 -19.37 -12.14 15.35
C GLU A 427 -17.93 -11.73 15.68
N ASN A 428 -16.97 -12.26 14.94
CA ASN A 428 -15.55 -12.02 15.17
C ASN A 428 -14.91 -11.44 13.89
N ASP A 429 -14.91 -10.11 13.83
CA ASP A 429 -14.30 -9.31 12.76
C ASP A 429 -12.82 -9.68 12.50
N GLU A 430 -12.10 -10.12 13.54
CA GLU A 430 -10.69 -10.51 13.46
C GLU A 430 -10.52 -11.89 12.81
N LEU A 431 -11.39 -12.83 13.16
CA LEU A 431 -11.46 -14.15 12.53
C LEU A 431 -11.85 -14.03 11.05
N GLU A 432 -12.79 -13.13 10.72
CA GLU A 432 -13.15 -12.85 9.32
C GLU A 432 -11.96 -12.27 8.53
N ALA A 433 -11.24 -11.30 9.10
CA ALA A 433 -10.03 -10.74 8.47
C ALA A 433 -8.95 -11.82 8.25
N LEU A 434 -8.75 -12.73 9.22
CA LEU A 434 -7.86 -13.87 9.04
C LEU A 434 -8.27 -14.73 7.83
N PHE A 435 -9.55 -15.09 7.73
CA PHE A 435 -10.04 -15.91 6.62
C PHE A 435 -9.88 -15.21 5.26
N GLU A 436 -10.10 -13.90 5.17
CA GLU A 436 -9.87 -13.15 3.93
C GLU A 436 -8.39 -13.18 3.49
N LYS A 437 -7.42 -13.04 4.42
CA LYS A 437 -5.97 -13.15 4.10
C LYS A 437 -5.59 -14.54 3.62
N VAL A 438 -6.02 -15.56 4.36
CA VAL A 438 -5.73 -16.96 4.06
C VAL A 438 -6.34 -17.33 2.71
N GLN A 439 -7.58 -16.91 2.46
CA GLN A 439 -8.25 -17.12 1.18
C GLN A 439 -7.53 -16.43 0.02
N TYR A 440 -7.02 -15.21 0.22
CA TYR A 440 -6.24 -14.50 -0.80
C TYR A 440 -4.98 -15.29 -1.20
N GLY A 441 -4.22 -15.79 -0.22
CA GLY A 441 -3.03 -16.60 -0.45
C GLY A 441 -3.33 -17.86 -1.28
N PHE A 442 -4.35 -18.63 -0.90
CA PHE A 442 -4.76 -19.83 -1.63
C PHE A 442 -5.29 -19.54 -3.03
N ASN A 443 -6.06 -18.47 -3.20
CA ASN A 443 -6.58 -18.07 -4.51
C ASN A 443 -5.46 -17.61 -5.46
N SER A 444 -4.43 -16.98 -4.93
CA SER A 444 -3.23 -16.63 -5.70
C SER A 444 -2.47 -17.89 -6.13
N ALA A 445 -2.32 -18.89 -5.24
CA ALA A 445 -1.70 -20.17 -5.56
C ALA A 445 -2.43 -20.94 -6.67
N LYS A 446 -3.77 -20.99 -6.59
CA LYS A 446 -4.64 -21.70 -7.53
C LYS A 446 -4.60 -21.10 -8.94
N ARG A 447 -4.41 -19.79 -9.07
CA ARG A 447 -4.45 -19.07 -10.36
C ARG A 447 -3.07 -18.96 -11.04
N SER A 448 -1.98 -19.22 -10.34
CA SER A 448 -0.62 -18.97 -10.82
C SER A 448 -0.01 -20.11 -11.65
N ASN A 449 -0.78 -21.13 -12.07
CA ASN A 449 -0.28 -22.37 -12.70
C ASN A 449 0.82 -23.10 -11.90
N VAL A 450 1.01 -22.71 -10.63
CA VAL A 450 2.02 -23.26 -9.71
C VAL A 450 1.65 -24.68 -9.28
N VAL A 451 0.35 -24.98 -9.24
CA VAL A 451 -0.20 -26.28 -8.89
C VAL A 451 -0.78 -26.92 -10.14
N LYS A 452 -0.21 -28.05 -10.55
CA LYS A 452 -0.70 -28.81 -11.72
C LYS A 452 -1.41 -30.10 -11.28
N GLU A 453 -1.21 -30.49 -10.03
CA GLU A 453 -1.82 -31.63 -9.38
C GLU A 453 -3.31 -31.35 -9.20
N LYS A 454 -4.13 -32.06 -9.98
CA LYS A 454 -5.59 -31.96 -9.95
C LYS A 454 -6.14 -32.11 -8.52
N GLU A 455 -5.58 -33.04 -7.75
CA GLU A 455 -5.98 -33.30 -6.37
C GLU A 455 -5.73 -32.09 -5.45
N VAL A 456 -4.59 -31.40 -5.59
CA VAL A 456 -4.28 -30.20 -4.82
C VAL A 456 -5.20 -29.04 -5.24
N LEU A 457 -5.49 -28.88 -6.53
CA LEU A 457 -6.43 -27.87 -7.02
C LEU A 457 -7.86 -28.10 -6.50
N GLU A 458 -8.30 -29.36 -6.41
CA GLU A 458 -9.58 -29.74 -5.82
C GLU A 458 -9.62 -29.43 -4.31
N LEU A 459 -8.56 -29.76 -3.58
CA LEU A 459 -8.45 -29.44 -2.15
C LEU A 459 -8.42 -27.93 -1.89
N LEU A 460 -7.65 -27.17 -2.68
CA LEU A 460 -7.62 -25.71 -2.61
C LEU A 460 -9.01 -25.11 -2.88
N SER A 461 -9.76 -25.68 -3.82
CA SER A 461 -11.14 -25.25 -4.11
C SER A 461 -12.09 -25.55 -2.96
N LYS A 462 -11.92 -26.68 -2.26
CA LYS A 462 -12.71 -27.01 -1.07
C LYS A 462 -12.35 -26.10 0.10
N VAL A 463 -11.05 -25.82 0.33
CA VAL A 463 -10.58 -24.86 1.34
C VAL A 463 -11.15 -23.47 1.07
N GLU A 464 -11.18 -23.04 -0.20
CA GLU A 464 -11.78 -21.77 -0.60
C GLU A 464 -13.28 -21.70 -0.24
N VAL A 465 -14.03 -22.78 -0.43
CA VAL A 465 -15.45 -22.88 -0.05
C VAL A 465 -15.59 -22.85 1.47
N ASP A 466 -14.79 -23.64 2.20
CA ASP A 466 -14.83 -23.68 3.66
C ASP A 466 -14.57 -22.30 4.27
N LEU A 467 -13.57 -21.57 3.77
CA LEU A 467 -13.25 -20.21 4.23
C LEU A 467 -14.39 -19.22 4.00
N ARG A 468 -15.09 -19.29 2.85
CA ARG A 468 -16.26 -18.45 2.58
C ARG A 468 -17.43 -18.79 3.50
N GLU A 469 -17.66 -20.07 3.72
CA GLU A 469 -18.75 -20.53 4.59
C GLU A 469 -18.45 -20.19 6.06
N LEU A 470 -17.18 -20.28 6.48
CA LEU A 470 -16.71 -19.90 7.80
C LEU A 470 -16.94 -18.41 8.11
N ALA A 471 -16.69 -17.53 7.13
CA ALA A 471 -16.94 -16.09 7.26
C ALA A 471 -18.44 -15.73 7.40
N HIS A 472 -19.36 -16.66 7.15
CA HIS A 472 -20.81 -16.42 7.22
C HIS A 472 -21.55 -17.35 8.19
N GLU A 473 -20.86 -18.29 8.82
CA GLU A 473 -21.43 -19.17 9.82
C GLU A 473 -21.64 -18.38 11.13
N SER A 474 -22.78 -18.56 11.80
CA SER A 474 -23.09 -17.85 13.06
C SER A 474 -23.02 -18.76 14.27
N LYS A 475 -23.04 -20.08 14.07
CA LYS A 475 -23.03 -21.07 15.15
C LYS A 475 -21.61 -21.50 15.48
N THR A 476 -21.17 -21.26 16.71
CA THR A 476 -19.83 -21.57 17.21
C THR A 476 -19.41 -23.03 16.96
N ASP A 477 -20.25 -24.02 17.28
CA ASP A 477 -19.90 -25.43 17.05
C ASP A 477 -19.71 -25.77 15.57
N LYS A 478 -20.49 -25.13 14.70
CA LYS A 478 -20.34 -25.29 13.24
C LYS A 478 -19.09 -24.57 12.72
N LYS A 479 -18.77 -23.38 13.24
CA LYS A 479 -17.52 -22.68 12.93
C LYS A 479 -16.31 -23.56 13.29
N LYS A 480 -16.28 -24.11 14.49
CA LYS A 480 -15.20 -25.01 14.95
C LYS A 480 -15.06 -26.24 14.07
N SER A 481 -16.17 -26.94 13.82
CA SER A 481 -16.16 -28.13 12.95
C SER A 481 -15.62 -27.79 11.56
N ARG A 482 -16.11 -26.71 10.94
CA ARG A 482 -15.68 -26.28 9.61
C ARG A 482 -14.23 -25.82 9.58
N PHE A 483 -13.75 -25.13 10.63
CA PHE A 483 -12.36 -24.70 10.73
C PHE A 483 -11.42 -25.90 10.88
N SER A 484 -11.80 -26.89 11.70
CA SER A 484 -11.09 -28.18 11.81
C SER A 484 -11.11 -28.96 10.49
N ASP A 485 -12.22 -28.95 9.76
CA ASP A 485 -12.34 -29.57 8.44
C ASP A 485 -11.47 -28.85 7.39
N MET A 486 -11.36 -27.53 7.47
CA MET A 486 -10.47 -26.74 6.62
C MET A 486 -9.00 -27.06 6.93
N LEU A 487 -8.59 -27.05 8.20
CA LEU A 487 -7.23 -27.43 8.63
C LEU A 487 -6.88 -28.86 8.18
N SER A 488 -7.85 -29.78 8.21
CA SER A 488 -7.66 -31.14 7.71
C SER A 488 -7.32 -31.17 6.22
N LYS A 489 -7.98 -30.33 5.41
CA LYS A 489 -7.69 -30.19 3.99
C LYS A 489 -6.35 -29.51 3.75
N VAL A 490 -5.97 -28.51 4.57
CA VAL A 490 -4.64 -27.89 4.51
C VAL A 490 -3.54 -28.91 4.84
N SER A 491 -3.73 -29.75 5.86
CA SER A 491 -2.81 -30.85 6.21
C SER A 491 -2.69 -31.89 5.08
N GLN A 492 -3.80 -32.21 4.41
CA GLN A 492 -3.79 -33.06 3.21
C GLN A 492 -3.01 -32.39 2.07
N ILE A 493 -3.22 -31.09 1.83
CA ILE A 493 -2.43 -30.32 0.86
C ILE A 493 -0.95 -30.42 1.21
N CYS A 494 -0.53 -30.18 2.46
CA CYS A 494 0.88 -30.31 2.88
C CYS A 494 1.46 -31.70 2.58
N SER A 495 0.67 -32.76 2.79
CA SER A 495 1.07 -34.15 2.51
C SER A 495 1.33 -34.41 1.02
N ILE A 496 0.50 -33.83 0.15
CA ILE A 496 0.59 -34.00 -1.30
C ILE A 496 1.64 -33.03 -1.90
N SER A 497 1.77 -31.85 -1.29
CA SER A 497 2.63 -30.76 -1.75
C SER A 497 4.12 -31.04 -1.62
N VAL A 498 4.54 -32.19 -1.09
CA VAL A 498 5.94 -32.65 -1.12
C VAL A 498 6.51 -32.57 -2.55
N ASN A 499 5.66 -32.76 -3.57
CA ASN A 499 6.05 -32.66 -4.98
C ASN A 499 5.79 -31.27 -5.61
N ALA A 500 5.31 -30.29 -4.83
CA ALA A 500 5.00 -28.93 -5.26
C ALA A 500 5.67 -27.88 -4.34
N PRO A 501 7.02 -27.72 -4.40
CA PRO A 501 7.80 -26.86 -3.49
C PRO A 501 7.34 -25.40 -3.45
N LYS A 502 6.82 -24.93 -4.59
CA LYS A 502 6.32 -23.57 -4.77
C LYS A 502 5.06 -23.25 -3.94
N LEU A 503 4.39 -24.25 -3.37
CA LEU A 503 3.26 -24.07 -2.46
C LEU A 503 3.68 -23.84 -1.01
N TRP A 504 4.88 -24.27 -0.61
CA TRP A 504 5.26 -24.31 0.81
C TRP A 504 5.26 -22.95 1.48
N PRO A 505 5.77 -21.87 0.87
CA PRO A 505 5.76 -20.57 1.51
C PRO A 505 4.35 -20.00 1.66
N LEU A 506 3.45 -20.26 0.71
CA LEU A 506 2.04 -19.85 0.82
C LEU A 506 1.31 -20.61 1.93
N LEU A 507 1.63 -21.90 2.10
CA LEU A 507 1.12 -22.70 3.21
C LEU A 507 1.68 -22.21 4.55
N LYS A 508 2.97 -21.88 4.61
CA LYS A 508 3.63 -21.32 5.80
C LYS A 508 3.00 -19.99 6.19
N ASP A 509 2.86 -19.05 5.26
CA ASP A 509 2.22 -17.75 5.51
C ASP A 509 0.80 -17.94 6.07
N ALA A 510 0.00 -18.80 5.44
CA ALA A 510 -1.36 -19.10 5.90
C ALA A 510 -1.39 -19.67 7.32
N VAL A 511 -0.48 -20.60 7.63
CA VAL A 511 -0.36 -21.21 8.96
C VAL A 511 0.15 -20.21 9.99
N ASP A 512 1.10 -19.34 9.62
CA ASP A 512 1.63 -18.31 10.50
C ASP A 512 0.58 -17.27 10.84
N PHE A 513 -0.23 -16.84 9.87
CA PHE A 513 -1.38 -15.97 10.15
C PHE A 513 -2.36 -16.63 11.14
N ILE A 514 -2.61 -17.93 11.00
CA ILE A 514 -3.47 -18.68 11.93
C ILE A 514 -2.84 -18.77 13.32
N LYS A 515 -1.54 -19.07 13.41
CA LYS A 515 -0.80 -19.13 14.68
C LYS A 515 -0.83 -17.79 15.42
N GLN A 516 -0.56 -16.70 14.70
CA GLN A 516 -0.58 -15.34 15.22
C GLN A 516 -1.96 -15.00 15.79
N PHE A 517 -3.03 -15.27 15.02
CA PHE A 517 -4.41 -15.04 15.46
C PHE A 517 -4.77 -15.84 16.73
N LEU A 518 -4.36 -17.10 16.80
CA LEU A 518 -4.64 -17.96 17.95
C LEU A 518 -3.69 -17.72 19.13
N HIS A 519 -2.80 -16.71 19.03
CA HIS A 519 -1.75 -16.41 20.00
C HIS A 519 -0.89 -17.63 20.38
N ILE A 520 -0.62 -18.48 19.40
CA ILE A 520 0.28 -19.62 19.54
C ILE A 520 1.71 -19.08 19.36
N LEU A 521 2.34 -18.69 20.47
CA LEU A 521 3.75 -18.33 20.49
C LEU A 521 4.60 -19.57 20.15
N GLU A 522 5.57 -19.42 19.25
CA GLU A 522 6.66 -20.39 19.14
C GLU A 522 7.40 -20.42 20.49
N ILE A 523 7.46 -21.60 21.11
CA ILE A 523 8.25 -21.84 22.33
C ILE A 523 9.71 -22.01 21.95
#